data_AF-A0A7J8K442-F1
#
_entry.id   AF-A0A7J8K442-F1
#
_cell.length_a   1.000
_cell.length_b   1.000
_cell.length_c   1.000
_cell.angle_alpha   90.00
_cell.angle_beta   90.00
_cell.angle_gamma   90.00
#
_symmetry.space_group_name_H-M   'P 1'
#
loop_
_entity.id
_entity.type
_entity.pdbx_description
1 polymer ?
#
loop_
_entity_poly.entity_id
_entity_poly.type
_entity_poly.pdbx_seq_one_letter_code
_entity_poly.pdbx_strand_id
1 'polypeptide(L)'
;MWSRMNRAAEEFYTRLLQEFDEEKKGISKDPFIYEADVQVQLIGKGQPNPLKNILNENDVVFILEKVPLEREETSHVEELQSEETAVSDFSTGENVGPLALPVGRARQLIGLYTMAHNPNMTHLKINRPVTALPPLWVRCDSSDPEGTCWLGAELIATNNSITGIDLYVVSCKADKNYSINLEDLKNSHKKRHHLSTVTARGFAQYELLKSTALDDTVPTSQTTVTLDISWSPVDEILQIPPLSSTATLNIKVESGDPRSPLNHLHRELKFLLVLADGLRTGVTEWPAPLEAKSAVELVQEFLNDLNKLDGFGDSTKKDTETVKHDSAAFDRSIECLFTVRGDLDFAEQLWCKMSSSRCSS
;
A
#
# COMPACT_ATOMS: atom_id res chain seq x y z
N MET A 1 -13.02 40.76 -2.36
CA MET A 1 -13.00 39.39 -2.94
C MET A 1 -11.57 38.84 -2.92
N TRP A 2 -10.60 39.52 -3.53
CA TRP A 2 -9.18 39.11 -3.54
C TRP A 2 -8.49 38.99 -2.18
N SER A 3 -8.77 39.87 -1.22
CA SER A 3 -8.18 39.73 0.13
C SER A 3 -8.58 38.43 0.83
N ARG A 4 -9.81 37.92 0.60
CA ARG A 4 -10.26 36.64 1.16
C ARG A 4 -9.54 35.47 0.52
N MET A 5 -9.35 35.53 -0.80
CA MET A 5 -8.70 34.46 -1.55
C MET A 5 -7.19 34.40 -1.27
N ASN A 6 -6.54 35.55 -1.14
CA ASN A 6 -5.13 35.62 -0.74
C ASN A 6 -4.92 35.04 0.66
N ARG A 7 -5.79 35.41 1.61
CA ARG A 7 -5.74 34.86 2.96
C ARG A 7 -5.95 33.34 2.97
N ALA A 8 -6.90 32.82 2.19
CA ALA A 8 -7.13 31.38 2.09
C ALA A 8 -5.91 30.65 1.51
N ALA A 9 -5.26 31.21 0.49
CA ALA A 9 -4.05 30.63 -0.09
C ALA A 9 -2.88 30.60 0.93
N GLU A 10 -2.70 31.67 1.71
CA GLU A 10 -1.68 31.74 2.76
C GLU A 10 -1.97 30.78 3.92
N GLU A 11 -3.24 30.63 4.32
CA GLU A 11 -3.65 29.69 5.36
C GLU A 11 -3.43 28.25 4.91
N PHE A 12 -3.78 27.92 3.66
CA PHE A 12 -3.50 26.62 3.08
C PHE A 12 -2.00 26.33 3.03
N TYR A 13 -1.19 27.28 2.55
CA TYR A 13 0.27 27.16 2.53
C TYR A 13 0.87 26.91 3.91
N THR A 14 0.43 27.68 4.91
CA THR A 14 0.96 27.57 6.27
C THR A 14 0.69 26.19 6.86
N ARG A 15 -0.49 25.61 6.57
CA ARG A 15 -0.84 24.25 6.98
C ARG A 15 0.05 23.20 6.32
N LEU A 16 0.24 23.29 5.00
CA LEU A 16 1.10 22.35 4.26
C LEU A 16 2.57 22.46 4.70
N LEU A 17 3.06 23.68 4.93
CA LEU A 17 4.41 23.91 5.42
C LEU A 17 4.63 23.29 6.80
N GLN A 18 3.65 23.39 7.70
CA GLN A 18 3.73 22.79 9.02
C GLN A 18 3.94 21.28 8.94
N GLU A 19 3.12 20.57 8.15
CA GLU A 19 3.27 19.13 7.97
C GLU A 19 4.61 18.77 7.32
N PHE A 20 5.04 19.53 6.32
CA PHE A 20 6.33 19.29 5.67
C PHE A 20 7.52 19.45 6.64
N ASP A 21 7.47 20.45 7.52
CA ASP A 21 8.51 20.67 8.52
C ASP A 21 8.46 19.64 9.66
N GLU A 22 7.30 19.05 9.95
CA GLU A 22 7.14 17.98 10.93
C GLU A 22 7.63 16.62 10.39
N GLU A 23 7.31 16.30 9.13
CA GLU A 23 7.83 15.13 8.44
C GLU A 23 9.37 15.16 8.36
N LYS A 24 9.96 16.34 8.07
CA LYS A 24 11.42 16.53 8.12
C LYS A 24 12.04 16.26 9.49
N LYS A 25 11.29 16.41 10.57
CA LYS A 25 11.74 16.08 11.94
C LYS A 25 11.55 14.60 12.28
N GLY A 26 11.06 13.79 11.34
CA GLY A 26 10.78 12.37 11.52
C GLY A 26 9.48 12.10 12.27
N ILE A 27 8.59 13.09 12.39
CA ILE A 27 7.29 12.95 13.02
C ILE A 27 6.28 12.66 11.91
N SER A 28 6.15 11.39 11.54
CA SER A 28 5.09 10.94 10.62
C SER A 28 3.75 11.16 11.30
N LYS A 29 2.90 11.99 10.71
CA LYS A 29 1.55 12.27 11.22
C LYS A 29 0.47 11.60 10.37
N ASP A 30 -0.63 11.28 11.04
CA ASP A 30 -1.87 10.90 10.39
C ASP A 30 -2.37 12.02 9.47
N PRO A 31 -3.16 11.71 8.42
CA PRO A 31 -3.76 12.72 7.57
C PRO A 31 -4.49 13.79 8.40
N PHE A 32 -4.27 15.06 8.09
CA PHE A 32 -4.95 16.16 8.78
C PHE A 32 -6.14 16.65 7.97
N ILE A 33 -7.18 17.11 8.68
CA ILE A 33 -8.38 17.70 8.07
C ILE A 33 -8.11 19.18 7.82
N TYR A 34 -8.10 19.58 6.55
CA TYR A 34 -7.93 20.99 6.16
C TYR A 34 -9.27 21.75 6.23
N GLU A 35 -10.32 21.16 5.67
CA GLU A 35 -11.71 21.63 5.71
C GLU A 35 -12.64 20.45 6.01
N ALA A 36 -13.91 20.70 6.35
CA ALA A 36 -14.83 19.66 6.84
C ALA A 36 -14.94 18.41 5.93
N ASP A 37 -14.69 18.56 4.63
CA ASP A 37 -14.78 17.51 3.62
C ASP A 37 -13.40 17.12 3.01
N VAL A 38 -12.30 17.77 3.39
CA VAL A 38 -10.97 17.57 2.76
C VAL A 38 -9.91 17.15 3.77
N GLN A 39 -9.32 15.98 3.56
CA GLN A 39 -8.12 15.53 4.25
C GLN A 39 -6.89 15.68 3.35
N VAL A 40 -5.75 15.92 3.99
CA VAL A 40 -4.45 16.07 3.36
C VAL A 40 -3.49 15.09 4.03
N GLN A 41 -2.80 14.29 3.23
CA GLN A 41 -1.74 13.40 3.68
C GLN A 41 -0.43 13.74 2.97
N LEU A 42 0.66 13.86 3.72
CA LEU A 42 2.00 13.91 3.16
C LEU A 42 2.53 12.47 3.10
N ILE A 43 2.85 12.01 1.89
CA ILE A 43 3.45 10.70 1.69
C ILE A 43 4.96 10.87 1.70
N GLY A 44 5.62 10.26 2.69
CA GLY A 44 7.07 10.27 2.86
C GLY A 44 7.77 9.09 2.18
N LYS A 45 9.10 9.04 2.34
CA LYS A 45 9.94 7.98 1.76
C LYS A 45 9.58 6.62 2.34
N GLY A 46 9.33 5.65 1.47
CA GLY A 46 9.03 4.26 1.85
C GLY A 46 7.55 3.97 2.13
N GLN A 47 6.68 4.99 2.17
CA GLN A 47 5.24 4.78 2.26
C GLN A 47 4.63 4.40 0.90
N PRO A 48 3.48 3.68 0.87
CA PRO A 48 2.78 3.36 -0.36
C PRO A 48 2.28 4.65 -1.04
N ASN A 49 2.91 5.03 -2.15
CA ASN A 49 2.52 6.19 -2.93
C ASN A 49 1.53 5.77 -4.05
N PRO A 50 0.27 6.25 -4.04
CA PRO A 50 -0.74 5.89 -5.04
C PRO A 50 -0.39 6.39 -6.45
N LEU A 51 0.50 7.38 -6.54
CA LEU A 51 0.96 7.94 -7.82
C LEU A 51 2.12 7.15 -8.42
N LYS A 52 2.71 6.16 -7.73
CA LYS A 52 3.75 5.29 -8.32
C LYS A 52 3.28 4.61 -9.60
N ASN A 53 1.99 4.32 -9.69
CA ASN A 53 1.39 3.69 -10.86
C ASN A 53 1.29 4.64 -12.06
N ILE A 54 1.41 5.95 -11.84
CA ILE A 54 1.16 7.01 -12.84
C ILE A 54 2.44 7.80 -13.13
N LEU A 55 3.28 8.03 -12.12
CA LEU A 55 4.48 8.85 -12.17
C LEU A 55 5.64 8.17 -11.46
N ASN A 56 6.80 8.16 -12.12
CA ASN A 56 7.99 7.45 -11.67
C ASN A 56 8.90 8.26 -10.71
N GLU A 57 8.60 9.53 -10.43
CA GLU A 57 9.67 10.48 -10.09
C GLU A 57 9.61 11.15 -8.71
N ASN A 58 8.51 11.07 -7.94
CA ASN A 58 8.39 11.83 -6.70
C ASN A 58 8.36 10.98 -5.41
N ASP A 59 9.42 11.15 -4.60
CA ASP A 59 9.63 10.52 -3.30
C ASP A 59 8.73 11.07 -2.19
N VAL A 60 8.32 12.33 -2.31
CA VAL A 60 7.52 13.04 -1.31
C VAL A 60 6.42 13.82 -2.02
N VAL A 61 5.16 13.60 -1.62
CA VAL A 61 4.00 14.19 -2.30
C VAL A 61 2.85 14.42 -1.33
N PHE A 62 2.12 15.51 -1.49
CA PHE A 62 0.86 15.72 -0.80
C PHE A 62 -0.29 15.11 -1.59
N ILE A 63 -1.11 14.28 -0.94
CA ILE A 63 -2.35 13.71 -1.48
C ILE A 63 -3.53 14.34 -0.76
N LEU A 64 -4.47 14.89 -1.54
CA LEU A 64 -5.73 15.41 -1.07
C LEU A 64 -6.88 14.53 -1.53
N GLU A 65 -7.75 14.24 -0.59
CA GLU A 65 -8.90 13.38 -0.81
C GLU A 65 -10.04 13.76 0.13
N LYS A 66 -11.22 13.22 -0.16
CA LYS A 66 -12.42 13.51 0.61
C LYS A 66 -12.39 12.73 1.93
N VAL A 67 -12.75 13.38 3.03
CA VAL A 67 -12.86 12.74 4.35
C VAL A 67 -13.91 11.62 4.27
N PRO A 68 -13.61 10.39 4.68
CA PRO A 68 -14.61 9.35 4.89
C PRO A 68 -15.58 9.82 5.98
N LEU A 69 -16.81 10.17 5.60
CA LEU A 69 -17.86 10.44 6.57
C LEU A 69 -18.24 9.11 7.22
N GLU A 70 -18.02 8.98 8.53
CA GLU A 70 -18.77 8.00 9.32
C GLU A 70 -20.25 8.33 9.11
N ARG A 71 -21.02 7.43 8.50
CA ARG A 71 -22.47 7.66 8.35
C ARG A 71 -23.05 7.81 9.75
N GLU A 72 -23.54 9.00 10.07
CA GLU A 72 -24.50 9.19 11.16
C GLU A 72 -25.66 8.23 10.90
N GLU A 73 -25.92 7.33 11.85
CA GLU A 73 -27.09 6.48 11.89
C GLU A 73 -28.33 7.38 12.01
N THR A 74 -28.88 7.81 10.88
CA THR A 74 -30.20 8.45 10.87
C THR A 74 -31.25 7.37 11.11
N SER A 75 -31.55 7.17 12.39
CA SER A 75 -32.78 6.54 12.86
C SER A 75 -33.97 7.40 12.45
N HIS A 76 -34.46 7.21 11.22
CA HIS A 76 -35.79 7.64 10.84
C HIS A 76 -36.56 6.41 10.36
N VAL A 77 -37.33 5.86 11.31
CA VAL A 77 -38.46 4.98 11.04
C VAL A 77 -39.54 5.82 10.39
N GLU A 78 -39.75 5.68 9.08
CA GLU A 78 -41.07 5.84 8.49
C GLU A 78 -41.28 4.74 7.43
N GLU A 79 -42.18 3.81 7.76
CA GLU A 79 -42.77 2.85 6.84
C GLU A 79 -43.50 3.58 5.71
N LEU A 80 -43.06 3.41 4.46
CA LEU A 80 -43.96 3.40 3.31
C LEU A 80 -43.43 2.42 2.24
N GLN A 81 -44.24 1.40 1.97
CA GLN A 81 -44.05 0.40 0.93
C GLN A 81 -44.19 1.02 -0.48
N SER A 82 -43.27 0.69 -1.39
CA SER A 82 -43.62 0.31 -2.77
C SER A 82 -42.43 -0.34 -3.47
N GLU A 83 -42.69 -1.49 -4.07
CA GLU A 83 -41.78 -2.30 -4.89
C GLU A 83 -41.43 -1.60 -6.21
N GLU A 84 -40.14 -1.52 -6.57
CA GLU A 84 -39.61 -1.92 -7.89
C GLU A 84 -38.07 -1.81 -7.92
N THR A 85 -37.43 -2.98 -7.91
CA THR A 85 -36.17 -3.35 -8.56
C THR A 85 -35.10 -2.26 -8.78
N ALA A 86 -34.22 -2.08 -7.79
CA ALA A 86 -32.84 -1.73 -8.04
C ALA A 86 -31.96 -2.50 -7.04
N VAL A 87 -31.06 -3.34 -7.55
CA VAL A 87 -30.03 -4.01 -6.76
C VAL A 87 -29.12 -2.92 -6.23
N SER A 88 -29.42 -2.44 -5.02
CA SER A 88 -28.55 -1.60 -4.23
C SER A 88 -27.54 -2.50 -3.54
N ASP A 89 -26.31 -2.53 -4.06
CA ASP A 89 -25.16 -3.09 -3.36
C ASP A 89 -24.89 -2.25 -2.10
N PHE A 90 -25.55 -2.61 -1.01
CA PHE A 90 -25.14 -2.25 0.33
C PHE A 90 -24.28 -3.39 0.87
N SER A 91 -22.98 -3.39 0.53
CA SER A 91 -22.01 -4.13 1.35
C SER A 91 -21.76 -3.35 2.63
N THR A 92 -22.22 -3.94 3.72
CA THR A 92 -21.90 -3.57 5.10
C THR A 92 -20.39 -3.64 5.33
N GLY A 93 -19.78 -2.53 5.76
CA GLY A 93 -18.59 -2.54 6.62
C GLY A 93 -17.24 -2.84 5.98
N GLU A 94 -17.02 -2.57 4.69
CA GLU A 94 -15.67 -2.55 4.13
C GLU A 94 -15.04 -1.17 4.34
N ASN A 95 -13.77 -1.14 4.76
CA ASN A 95 -12.94 0.06 4.82
C ASN A 95 -13.17 0.91 3.57
N VAL A 96 -13.89 2.03 3.71
CA VAL A 96 -14.22 2.89 2.58
C VAL A 96 -12.90 3.37 2.01
N GLY A 97 -12.56 2.88 0.82
CA GLY A 97 -11.35 3.26 0.12
C GLY A 97 -11.27 4.78 -0.05
N PRO A 98 -10.09 5.30 -0.39
CA PRO A 98 -9.87 6.74 -0.49
C PRO A 98 -10.89 7.39 -1.45
N LEU A 99 -11.59 8.42 -0.94
CA LEU A 99 -12.70 9.06 -1.64
C LEU A 99 -12.24 10.26 -2.47
N ALA A 100 -12.82 10.42 -3.66
CA ALA A 100 -12.48 11.51 -4.56
C ALA A 100 -13.28 12.79 -4.28
N LEU A 101 -12.68 13.94 -4.63
CA LEU A 101 -13.34 15.25 -4.57
C LEU A 101 -13.92 15.63 -5.95
N PRO A 102 -14.97 16.48 -6.00
CA PRO A 102 -15.44 17.05 -7.26
C PRO A 102 -14.34 17.80 -8.00
N VAL A 103 -14.24 17.62 -9.33
CA VAL A 103 -13.19 18.26 -10.16
C VAL A 103 -13.14 19.78 -9.95
N GLY A 104 -14.30 20.43 -9.82
CA GLY A 104 -14.37 21.86 -9.55
C GLY A 104 -13.72 22.26 -8.22
N ARG A 105 -13.86 21.41 -7.19
CA ARG A 105 -13.24 21.61 -5.88
C ARG A 105 -11.74 21.36 -5.93
N ALA A 106 -11.30 20.31 -6.61
CA ALA A 106 -9.89 20.01 -6.81
C ALA A 106 -9.15 21.17 -7.53
N ARG A 107 -9.76 21.76 -8.56
CA ARG A 107 -9.20 22.95 -9.24
C ARG A 107 -9.07 24.16 -8.31
N GLN A 108 -10.00 24.36 -7.38
CA GLN A 108 -9.87 25.44 -6.38
C GLN A 108 -8.65 25.23 -5.48
N LEU A 109 -8.44 24.00 -4.99
CA LEU A 109 -7.31 23.66 -4.12
C LEU A 109 -5.96 23.81 -4.85
N ILE A 110 -5.88 23.33 -6.09
CA ILE A 110 -4.71 23.54 -6.98
C ILE A 110 -4.48 25.05 -7.22
N GLY A 111 -5.56 25.83 -7.38
CA GLY A 111 -5.50 27.28 -7.50
C GLY A 111 -4.94 27.95 -6.24
N LEU A 112 -5.39 27.55 -5.04
CA LEU A 112 -4.86 28.04 -3.76
C LEU A 112 -3.36 27.75 -3.64
N TYR A 113 -2.95 26.52 -3.96
CA TYR A 113 -1.54 26.11 -3.97
C TYR A 113 -0.71 26.96 -4.92
N THR A 114 -1.21 27.18 -6.14
CA THR A 114 -0.53 27.98 -7.17
C THR A 114 -0.38 29.44 -6.73
N MET A 115 -1.44 30.04 -6.18
CA MET A 115 -1.40 31.43 -5.71
C MET A 115 -0.48 31.60 -4.50
N ALA A 116 -0.45 30.64 -3.58
CA ALA A 116 0.42 30.69 -2.41
C ALA A 116 1.91 30.76 -2.77
N HIS A 117 2.30 30.12 -3.88
CA HIS A 117 3.69 30.04 -4.35
C HIS A 117 4.04 31.07 -5.43
N ASN A 118 3.08 31.89 -5.87
CA ASN A 118 3.31 32.89 -6.90
C ASN A 118 3.98 34.14 -6.30
N PRO A 119 5.21 34.50 -6.72
CA PRO A 119 5.93 35.66 -6.17
C PRO A 119 5.25 37.01 -6.51
N ASN A 120 4.37 37.04 -7.50
CA ASN A 120 3.61 38.24 -7.87
C ASN A 120 2.33 38.43 -7.02
N MET A 121 2.04 37.49 -6.12
CA MET A 121 0.87 37.54 -5.25
C MET A 121 1.15 38.43 -4.03
N THR A 122 0.19 39.29 -3.67
CA THR A 122 0.32 40.14 -2.48
C THR A 122 0.10 39.31 -1.22
N HIS A 123 1.21 38.96 -0.55
CA HIS A 123 1.17 38.28 0.74
C HIS A 123 0.79 39.25 1.87
N LEU A 124 -0.22 38.88 2.66
CA LEU A 124 -0.75 39.64 3.78
C LEU A 124 -0.11 39.24 5.13
N LYS A 125 0.21 37.95 5.31
CA LYS A 125 0.80 37.40 6.55
C LYS A 125 2.22 36.84 6.34
N ILE A 126 2.58 36.41 5.14
CA ILE A 126 3.86 35.76 4.86
C ILE A 126 4.95 36.83 4.62
N ASN A 127 5.84 37.01 5.59
CA ASN A 127 6.92 38.02 5.55
C ASN A 127 8.28 37.45 5.09
N ARG A 128 8.32 36.18 4.68
CA ARG A 128 9.54 35.46 4.25
C ARG A 128 9.36 34.94 2.82
N PRO A 129 10.44 34.70 2.07
CA PRO A 129 10.31 34.03 0.77
C PRO A 129 9.62 32.68 0.97
N VAL A 130 8.63 32.41 0.12
CA VAL A 130 7.83 31.18 0.15
C VAL A 130 8.77 30.01 -0.16
N THR A 131 8.84 29.04 0.77
CA THR A 131 9.60 27.81 0.59
C THR A 131 8.90 26.91 -0.41
N ALA A 132 9.64 26.31 -1.35
CA ALA A 132 9.10 25.33 -2.28
C ALA A 132 8.62 24.08 -1.52
N LEU A 133 7.33 23.79 -1.63
CA LEU A 133 6.71 22.61 -1.03
C LEU A 133 6.73 21.42 -2.00
N PRO A 134 6.60 20.19 -1.49
CA PRO A 134 6.36 18.99 -2.30
C PRO A 134 5.18 19.14 -3.27
N PRO A 135 5.16 18.41 -4.39
CA PRO A 135 4.06 18.43 -5.33
C PRO A 135 2.72 18.12 -4.65
N LEU A 136 1.66 18.79 -5.11
CA LEU A 136 0.30 18.63 -4.60
C LEU A 136 -0.55 17.84 -5.60
N TRP A 137 -1.19 16.78 -5.15
CA TRP A 137 -2.07 15.94 -5.96
C TRP A 137 -3.43 15.77 -5.32
N VAL A 138 -4.49 15.89 -6.12
CA VAL A 138 -5.88 15.81 -5.65
C VAL A 138 -6.61 14.70 -6.40
N ARG A 139 -7.23 13.77 -5.65
CA ARG A 139 -8.12 12.75 -6.21
C ARG A 139 -9.40 13.38 -6.72
N CYS A 140 -9.76 13.09 -7.96
CA CYS A 140 -10.92 13.67 -8.64
C CYS A 140 -11.95 12.59 -9.00
N ASP A 141 -13.23 12.93 -8.89
CA ASP A 141 -14.37 12.02 -9.07
C ASP A 141 -14.72 11.72 -10.53
N SER A 142 -13.97 12.27 -11.50
CA SER A 142 -14.21 12.10 -12.94
C SER A 142 -15.59 12.56 -13.41
N SER A 143 -16.25 13.46 -12.66
CA SER A 143 -17.59 13.95 -13.01
C SER A 143 -17.58 14.93 -14.19
N ASP A 144 -16.40 15.33 -14.68
CA ASP A 144 -16.24 16.24 -15.81
C ASP A 144 -16.27 15.48 -17.15
N PRO A 145 -16.55 16.15 -18.28
CA PRO A 145 -16.64 15.50 -19.59
C PRO A 145 -15.37 14.78 -20.04
N GLU A 146 -14.21 15.17 -19.50
CA GLU A 146 -12.92 14.59 -19.84
C GLU A 146 -12.56 13.36 -18.99
N GLY A 147 -13.28 13.11 -17.89
CA GLY A 147 -13.05 11.99 -16.98
C GLY A 147 -11.76 12.14 -16.16
N THR A 148 -11.55 13.33 -15.58
CA THR A 148 -10.36 13.68 -14.79
C THR A 148 -10.38 12.94 -13.46
N CYS A 149 -9.40 12.05 -13.25
CA CYS A 149 -9.24 11.28 -12.02
C CYS A 149 -8.14 11.84 -11.09
N TRP A 150 -7.19 12.62 -11.60
CA TRP A 150 -6.21 13.35 -10.79
C TRP A 150 -5.88 14.74 -11.35
N LEU A 151 -5.63 15.67 -10.43
CA LEU A 151 -5.01 16.95 -10.72
C LEU A 151 -3.74 17.10 -9.88
N GLY A 152 -2.64 17.48 -10.53
CA GLY A 152 -1.33 17.64 -9.91
C GLY A 152 -0.75 19.04 -10.12
N ALA A 153 0.05 19.50 -9.17
CA ALA A 153 0.78 20.76 -9.23
C ALA A 153 2.21 20.58 -8.70
N GLU A 154 3.21 20.85 -9.53
CA GLU A 154 4.63 20.73 -9.18
C GLU A 154 5.37 22.06 -9.42
N LEU A 155 6.13 22.51 -8.42
CA LEU A 155 6.82 23.80 -8.49
C LEU A 155 8.14 23.67 -9.25
N ILE A 156 8.37 24.60 -10.17
CA ILE A 156 9.65 24.74 -10.85
C ILE A 156 10.46 25.79 -10.09
N ALA A 157 11.57 25.36 -9.49
CA ALA A 157 12.46 26.24 -8.74
C ALA A 157 13.83 26.35 -9.43
N THR A 158 14.29 27.59 -9.65
CA THR A 158 15.64 27.90 -10.13
C THR A 158 16.40 28.63 -9.02
N ASN A 159 17.55 28.09 -8.59
CA ASN A 159 18.38 28.69 -7.54
C ASN A 159 17.58 29.07 -6.26
N ASN A 160 16.73 28.15 -5.79
CA ASN A 160 15.88 28.33 -4.60
C ASN A 160 14.76 29.40 -4.73
N SER A 161 14.58 29.97 -5.92
CA SER A 161 13.46 30.86 -6.24
C SER A 161 12.45 30.13 -7.12
N ILE A 162 11.16 30.25 -6.79
CA ILE A 162 10.07 29.62 -7.54
C ILE A 162 9.85 30.44 -8.82
N THR A 163 10.07 29.81 -9.97
CA THR A 163 9.97 30.46 -11.29
C THR A 163 8.71 30.05 -12.05
N GLY A 164 8.10 28.91 -11.71
CA GLY A 164 6.91 28.43 -12.38
C GLY A 164 6.25 27.25 -11.66
N ILE A 165 5.22 26.70 -12.32
CA ILE A 165 4.47 25.54 -11.85
C ILE A 165 4.05 24.70 -13.07
N ASP A 166 4.24 23.39 -12.97
CA ASP A 166 3.68 22.41 -13.88
C ASP A 166 2.35 21.92 -13.34
N LEU A 167 1.32 21.98 -14.19
CA LEU A 167 -0.03 21.52 -13.87
C LEU A 167 -0.34 20.24 -14.63
N TYR A 168 -0.59 19.16 -13.90
CA TYR A 168 -0.89 17.85 -14.43
C TYR A 168 -2.39 17.59 -14.38
N VAL A 169 -2.89 16.96 -15.46
CA VAL A 169 -4.26 16.45 -15.55
C VAL A 169 -4.15 14.99 -15.96
N VAL A 170 -4.77 14.10 -15.19
CA VAL A 170 -4.82 12.67 -15.49
C VAL A 170 -6.26 12.27 -15.71
N SER A 171 -6.54 11.66 -16.86
CA SER A 171 -7.82 11.07 -17.20
C SER A 171 -7.67 9.56 -17.35
N CYS A 172 -8.64 8.79 -16.86
CA CYS A 172 -8.66 7.34 -17.01
C CYS A 172 -9.93 6.92 -17.76
N LYS A 173 -9.77 6.12 -18.82
CA LYS A 173 -10.88 5.55 -19.59
C LYS A 173 -10.70 4.05 -19.68
N ALA A 174 -11.76 3.31 -19.35
CA ALA A 174 -11.82 1.87 -19.54
C ALA A 174 -12.68 1.58 -20.79
N ASP A 175 -12.02 1.18 -21.89
CA ASP A 175 -12.68 0.78 -23.13
C ASP A 175 -12.09 -0.56 -23.62
N LYS A 176 -12.90 -1.34 -24.32
CA LYS A 176 -12.50 -2.61 -24.93
C LYS A 176 -11.53 -2.39 -26.09
N ASN A 177 -11.64 -1.25 -26.78
CA ASN A 177 -10.77 -0.90 -27.88
C ASN A 177 -9.92 0.31 -27.49
N TYR A 178 -8.61 0.13 -27.40
CA TYR A 178 -7.67 1.23 -27.30
C TYR A 178 -6.83 1.27 -28.57
N SER A 179 -6.77 2.44 -29.19
CA SER A 179 -5.83 2.71 -30.28
C SER A 179 -5.01 3.93 -29.89
N ILE A 180 -3.72 3.70 -29.65
CA ILE A 180 -2.78 4.76 -29.31
C ILE A 180 -1.52 4.58 -30.16
N ASN A 181 -0.97 5.69 -30.65
CA ASN A 181 0.19 5.71 -31.52
C ASN A 181 1.29 6.56 -30.88
N LEU A 182 2.52 6.04 -30.86
CA LEU A 182 3.66 6.66 -30.18
C LEU A 182 4.05 7.99 -30.84
N GLU A 183 4.00 8.06 -32.16
CA GLU A 183 4.34 9.28 -32.90
C GLU A 183 3.26 10.36 -32.71
N ASP A 184 1.99 9.97 -32.60
CA ASP A 184 0.92 10.93 -32.28
C ASP A 184 1.10 11.52 -30.88
N LEU A 185 1.53 10.73 -29.90
CA LEU A 185 1.87 11.21 -28.56
C LEU A 185 3.07 12.15 -28.57
N LYS A 186 4.16 11.76 -29.24
CA LYS A 186 5.37 12.61 -29.40
C LYS A 186 5.01 13.93 -30.09
N ASN A 187 4.21 13.89 -31.15
CA ASN A 187 3.80 15.07 -31.89
C ASN A 187 2.85 15.97 -31.07
N SER A 188 1.93 15.39 -30.31
CA SER A 188 1.03 16.13 -29.42
C SER A 188 1.83 16.86 -28.33
N HIS A 189 2.82 16.20 -27.73
CA HIS A 189 3.71 16.81 -26.75
C HIS A 189 4.55 17.94 -27.36
N LYS A 190 5.17 17.71 -28.53
CA LYS A 190 5.92 18.75 -29.27
C LYS A 190 5.06 19.97 -29.59
N LYS A 191 3.82 19.77 -30.05
CA LYS A 191 2.88 20.84 -30.37
C LYS A 191 2.46 21.63 -29.13
N ARG A 192 2.15 20.93 -28.04
CA ARG A 192 1.69 21.55 -26.77
C ARG A 192 2.78 22.40 -26.11
N HIS A 193 4.02 21.93 -26.12
CA HIS A 193 5.14 22.58 -25.42
C HIS A 193 6.13 23.30 -26.36
N HIS A 194 5.82 23.39 -27.65
CA HIS A 194 6.66 24.02 -28.67
C HIS A 194 8.12 23.50 -28.71
N LEU A 195 8.28 22.18 -28.57
CA LEU A 195 9.59 21.50 -28.55
C LEU A 195 9.97 20.94 -29.92
N SER A 196 11.27 20.94 -30.25
CA SER A 196 11.81 20.34 -31.47
C SER A 196 12.13 18.85 -31.32
N THR A 197 12.66 18.45 -30.17
CA THR A 197 13.10 17.09 -29.86
C THR A 197 12.38 16.55 -28.63
N VAL A 198 12.05 15.25 -28.64
CA VAL A 198 11.41 14.54 -27.53
C VAL A 198 12.07 13.17 -27.40
N THR A 199 12.34 12.74 -26.17
CA THR A 199 12.73 11.37 -25.84
C THR A 199 11.60 10.66 -25.11
N ALA A 200 11.56 9.34 -25.19
CA ALA A 200 10.55 8.51 -24.51
C ALA A 200 11.23 7.58 -23.51
N ARG A 201 10.57 7.35 -22.38
CA ARG A 201 10.98 6.38 -21.35
C ARG A 201 9.85 5.38 -21.18
N GLY A 202 10.20 4.10 -21.17
CA GLY A 202 9.30 2.98 -21.03
C GLY A 202 9.25 2.50 -19.59
N PHE A 203 8.08 2.00 -19.20
CA PHE A 203 7.84 1.36 -17.92
C PHE A 203 6.85 0.21 -18.13
N ALA A 204 7.15 -0.94 -17.55
CA ALA A 204 6.27 -2.09 -17.51
C ALA A 204 6.30 -2.71 -16.11
N GLN A 205 5.13 -3.10 -15.62
CA GLN A 205 4.99 -3.81 -14.36
C GLN A 205 4.39 -5.19 -14.63
N TYR A 206 5.03 -6.22 -14.09
CA TYR A 206 4.57 -7.60 -14.16
C TYR A 206 4.15 -8.07 -12.77
N GLU A 207 2.92 -8.53 -12.63
CA GLU A 207 2.44 -9.17 -11.40
C GLU A 207 2.91 -10.63 -11.40
N LEU A 208 3.86 -10.97 -10.52
CA LEU A 208 4.44 -12.32 -10.44
C LEU A 208 3.67 -13.21 -9.45
N LEU A 209 3.27 -12.63 -8.33
CA LEU A 209 2.50 -13.31 -7.30
C LEU A 209 1.40 -12.37 -6.79
N LYS A 210 0.16 -12.81 -6.96
CA LYS A 210 -1.00 -12.23 -6.30
C LYS A 210 -1.64 -13.30 -5.44
N SER A 211 -1.77 -13.02 -4.17
CA SER A 211 -2.64 -13.79 -3.30
C SER A 211 -4.10 -13.55 -3.70
N THR A 212 -4.67 -14.40 -4.55
CA THR A 212 -6.11 -14.39 -4.84
C THR A 212 -6.88 -15.07 -3.72
N ALA A 213 -8.06 -14.53 -3.40
CA ALA A 213 -9.05 -15.17 -2.55
C ALA A 213 -9.57 -16.43 -3.27
N LEU A 214 -8.83 -17.53 -3.13
CA LEU A 214 -9.37 -18.84 -3.43
C LEU A 214 -10.02 -19.30 -2.12
N ASP A 215 -11.33 -19.10 -2.02
CA ASP A 215 -12.24 -19.34 -0.89
C ASP A 215 -12.53 -18.13 0.02
N ASP A 216 -13.81 -17.73 0.04
CA ASP A 216 -14.47 -16.68 0.86
C ASP A 216 -14.34 -16.86 2.39
N THR A 217 -13.49 -17.77 2.86
CA THR A 217 -13.35 -18.12 4.28
C THR A 217 -12.06 -17.63 4.92
N VAL A 218 -11.09 -17.15 4.14
CA VAL A 218 -9.81 -16.65 4.65
C VAL A 218 -9.65 -15.17 4.28
N PRO A 219 -9.31 -14.28 5.24
CA PRO A 219 -9.04 -12.88 4.93
C PRO A 219 -7.94 -12.80 3.86
N THR A 220 -8.18 -11.98 2.84
CA THR A 220 -7.29 -11.80 1.70
C THR A 220 -5.90 -11.38 2.16
N SER A 221 -4.93 -12.30 2.07
CA SER A 221 -3.55 -11.95 2.35
C SER A 221 -3.06 -10.96 1.30
N GLN A 222 -2.49 -9.83 1.72
CA GLN A 222 -1.99 -8.74 0.88
C GLN A 222 -0.57 -8.97 0.36
N THR A 223 -0.07 -10.21 0.39
CA THR A 223 1.24 -10.54 -0.16
C THR A 223 1.20 -10.42 -1.68
N THR A 224 2.02 -9.52 -2.20
CA THR A 224 2.13 -9.25 -3.63
C THR A 224 3.60 -9.10 -4.02
N VAL A 225 4.00 -9.81 -5.08
CA VAL A 225 5.33 -9.65 -5.69
C VAL A 225 5.13 -9.11 -7.09
N THR A 226 5.69 -7.94 -7.35
CA THR A 226 5.63 -7.26 -8.66
C THR A 226 7.03 -6.94 -9.16
N LEU A 227 7.23 -7.00 -10.47
CA LEU A 227 8.48 -6.68 -11.14
C LEU A 227 8.28 -5.43 -11.98
N ASP A 228 8.93 -4.34 -11.59
CA ASP A 228 8.95 -3.08 -12.33
C ASP A 228 10.18 -3.03 -13.24
N ILE A 229 9.99 -2.77 -14.52
CA ILE A 229 11.07 -2.65 -15.50
C ILE A 229 10.95 -1.30 -16.20
N SER A 230 12.03 -0.53 -16.23
CA SER A 230 12.10 0.76 -16.93
C SER A 230 13.27 0.80 -17.90
N TRP A 231 13.06 1.44 -19.05
CA TRP A 231 14.06 1.57 -20.11
C TRP A 231 13.92 2.87 -20.89
N SER A 232 14.98 3.26 -21.58
CA SER A 232 14.97 4.40 -22.49
C SER A 232 16.04 4.19 -23.58
N PRO A 233 15.78 4.57 -24.84
CA PRO A 233 14.54 5.12 -25.37
C PRO A 233 13.44 4.05 -25.62
N VAL A 234 12.22 4.50 -25.96
CA VAL A 234 11.11 3.65 -26.41
C VAL A 234 10.87 3.84 -27.89
N ASP A 235 10.85 2.74 -28.63
CA ASP A 235 10.67 2.74 -30.08
C ASP A 235 9.25 2.33 -30.48
N GLU A 236 8.58 1.48 -29.70
CA GLU A 236 7.26 0.94 -30.01
C GLU A 236 6.35 0.87 -28.77
N ILE A 237 5.04 1.05 -28.96
CA ILE A 237 4.06 0.81 -27.90
C ILE A 237 3.97 -0.70 -27.65
N LEU A 238 3.93 -1.09 -26.37
CA LEU A 238 3.99 -2.50 -25.95
C LEU A 238 5.30 -3.22 -26.33
N GLN A 239 6.38 -2.45 -26.52
CA GLN A 239 7.73 -3.00 -26.66
C GLN A 239 8.08 -3.89 -25.46
N ILE A 240 8.64 -5.07 -25.73
CA ILE A 240 9.18 -5.94 -24.70
C ILE A 240 10.42 -5.26 -24.11
N PRO A 241 10.52 -5.09 -22.78
CA PRO A 241 11.65 -4.44 -22.16
C PRO A 241 12.98 -5.11 -22.56
N PRO A 242 14.00 -4.37 -23.05
CA PRO A 242 15.29 -4.94 -23.42
C PRO A 242 16.05 -5.47 -22.20
N LEU A 243 17.01 -6.37 -22.38
CA LEU A 243 17.81 -6.93 -21.28
C LEU A 243 18.71 -5.89 -20.58
N SER A 244 18.98 -4.76 -21.23
CA SER A 244 19.72 -3.63 -20.66
C SER A 244 18.85 -2.72 -19.77
N SER A 245 17.59 -3.08 -19.54
CA SER A 245 16.66 -2.30 -18.72
C SER A 245 17.05 -2.30 -17.24
N THR A 246 16.58 -1.28 -16.51
CA THR A 246 16.65 -1.26 -15.05
C THR A 246 15.41 -1.97 -14.50
N ALA A 247 15.59 -2.98 -13.65
CA ALA A 247 14.51 -3.76 -13.06
C ALA A 247 14.54 -3.69 -11.53
N THR A 248 13.38 -3.56 -10.91
CA THR A 248 13.19 -3.55 -9.45
C THR A 248 12.13 -4.59 -9.08
N LEU A 249 12.47 -5.49 -8.17
CA LEU A 249 11.53 -6.47 -7.62
C LEU A 249 10.89 -5.89 -6.35
N ASN A 250 9.61 -5.56 -6.43
CA ASN A 250 8.85 -5.05 -5.29
C ASN A 250 8.19 -6.21 -4.56
N ILE A 251 8.54 -6.36 -3.29
CA ILE A 251 8.07 -7.44 -2.43
C ILE A 251 7.28 -6.82 -1.29
N LYS A 252 5.95 -7.02 -1.29
CA LYS A 252 5.08 -6.73 -0.16
C LYS A 252 4.65 -8.06 0.43
N VAL A 253 5.02 -8.33 1.67
CA VAL A 253 4.68 -9.56 2.38
C VAL A 253 3.83 -9.20 3.58
N GLU A 254 2.70 -9.87 3.74
CA GLU A 254 1.91 -9.79 4.96
C GLU A 254 2.39 -10.83 5.97
N SER A 255 2.57 -10.39 7.21
CA SER A 255 2.96 -11.28 8.31
C SER A 255 1.81 -12.23 8.64
N GLY A 256 2.05 -13.53 8.49
CA GLY A 256 1.03 -14.56 8.72
C GLY A 256 0.21 -14.96 7.51
N ASP A 257 0.67 -14.62 6.30
CA ASP A 257 0.12 -15.20 5.08
C ASP A 257 0.12 -16.75 5.20
N PRO A 258 -1.04 -17.42 5.05
CA PRO A 258 -1.13 -18.85 5.22
C PRO A 258 -0.36 -19.64 4.16
N ARG A 259 -0.06 -19.03 3.00
CA ARG A 259 0.79 -19.62 1.95
C ARG A 259 2.28 -19.40 2.21
N SER A 260 2.65 -18.59 3.20
CA SER A 260 4.04 -18.42 3.59
C SER A 260 4.57 -19.71 4.22
N PRO A 261 5.78 -20.16 3.85
CA PRO A 261 6.42 -21.29 4.54
C PRO A 261 6.64 -20.99 6.04
N LEU A 262 6.60 -19.71 6.43
CA LEU A 262 6.79 -19.24 7.80
C LEU A 262 5.47 -19.10 8.60
N ASN A 263 4.33 -19.55 8.06
CA ASN A 263 3.05 -19.45 8.76
C ASN A 263 3.07 -20.17 10.12
N HIS A 264 3.73 -21.34 10.20
CA HIS A 264 3.88 -22.09 11.45
C HIS A 264 4.58 -21.24 12.53
N LEU A 265 5.70 -20.59 12.19
CA LEU A 265 6.45 -19.73 13.09
C LEU A 265 5.65 -18.48 13.49
N HIS A 266 4.91 -17.89 12.55
CA HIS A 266 4.03 -16.77 12.84
C HIS A 266 2.95 -17.12 13.87
N ARG A 267 2.39 -18.33 13.77
CA ARG A 267 1.40 -18.83 14.72
C ARG A 267 2.01 -19.05 16.11
N GLU A 268 3.19 -19.63 16.19
CA GLU A 268 3.92 -19.78 17.46
C GLU A 268 4.20 -18.42 18.10
N LEU A 269 4.58 -17.44 17.30
CA LEU A 269 4.82 -16.08 17.76
C LEU A 269 3.52 -15.40 18.24
N LYS A 270 2.40 -15.61 17.53
CA LYS A 270 1.06 -15.18 18.00
C LYS A 270 0.70 -15.82 19.34
N PHE A 271 0.95 -17.11 19.51
CA PHE A 271 0.70 -17.82 20.77
C PHE A 271 1.57 -17.24 21.90
N LEU A 272 2.85 -16.96 21.63
CA LEU A 272 3.73 -16.30 22.59
C LEU A 272 3.25 -14.90 22.99
N LEU A 273 2.76 -14.10 22.04
CA LEU A 273 2.19 -12.79 22.32
C LEU A 273 0.94 -12.88 23.20
N VAL A 274 0.03 -13.83 22.90
CA VAL A 274 -1.16 -14.09 23.72
C VAL A 274 -0.78 -14.45 25.16
N LEU A 275 0.23 -15.30 25.35
CA LEU A 275 0.74 -15.65 26.67
C LEU A 275 1.32 -14.44 27.40
N ALA A 276 2.14 -13.64 26.72
CA ALA A 276 2.76 -12.46 27.30
C ALA A 276 1.71 -11.42 27.73
N ASP A 277 0.69 -11.19 26.89
CA ASP A 277 -0.41 -10.28 27.20
C ASP A 277 -1.32 -10.81 28.30
N GLY A 278 -1.58 -12.12 28.33
CA GLY A 278 -2.29 -12.78 29.41
C GLY A 278 -1.58 -12.64 30.76
N LEU A 279 -0.26 -12.81 30.78
CA LEU A 279 0.55 -12.59 32.00
C LEU A 279 0.56 -11.13 32.44
N ARG A 280 0.54 -10.19 31.48
CA ARG A 280 0.54 -8.74 31.75
C ARG A 280 -0.80 -8.22 32.26
N THR A 281 -1.90 -8.69 31.68
CA THR A 281 -3.25 -8.15 31.91
C THR A 281 -4.11 -9.03 32.83
N GLY A 282 -3.73 -10.29 33.02
CA GLY A 282 -4.52 -11.31 33.71
C GLY A 282 -5.65 -11.90 32.88
N VAL A 283 -5.80 -11.50 31.61
CA VAL A 283 -6.85 -11.97 30.69
C VAL A 283 -6.19 -12.54 29.43
N THR A 284 -6.46 -13.81 29.14
CA THR A 284 -5.88 -14.52 27.98
C THR A 284 -6.97 -14.94 27.00
N GLU A 285 -6.89 -14.45 25.77
CA GLU A 285 -7.73 -14.90 24.66
C GLU A 285 -7.02 -16.02 23.88
N TRP A 286 -7.37 -17.27 24.15
CA TRP A 286 -6.71 -18.41 23.54
C TRP A 286 -7.07 -18.57 22.05
N PRO A 287 -6.08 -18.77 21.16
CA PRO A 287 -6.34 -19.01 19.74
C PRO A 287 -7.02 -20.37 19.51
N ALA A 288 -7.69 -20.51 18.36
CA ALA A 288 -8.37 -21.75 18.00
C ALA A 288 -7.37 -22.92 17.78
N PRO A 289 -7.67 -24.14 18.30
CA PRO A 289 -6.81 -25.30 18.13
C PRO A 289 -6.78 -25.77 16.67
N LEU A 290 -5.63 -26.28 16.21
CA LEU A 290 -5.51 -26.96 14.91
C LEU A 290 -5.74 -28.46 15.02
N GLU A 291 -5.30 -29.03 16.14
CA GLU A 291 -5.38 -30.45 16.38
C GLU A 291 -6.68 -30.80 17.08
N ALA A 292 -7.31 -31.89 16.63
CA ALA A 292 -8.52 -32.42 17.24
C ALA A 292 -8.27 -32.98 18.65
N LYS A 293 -7.01 -33.32 18.96
CA LYS A 293 -6.58 -33.83 20.27
C LYS A 293 -6.41 -32.67 21.26
N SER A 294 -6.77 -32.91 22.52
CA SER A 294 -6.52 -31.95 23.60
C SER A 294 -5.02 -31.84 23.91
N ALA A 295 -4.57 -30.71 24.48
CA ALA A 295 -3.16 -30.56 24.86
C ALA A 295 -2.71 -31.65 25.86
N VAL A 296 -3.60 -32.09 26.76
CA VAL A 296 -3.31 -33.16 27.72
C VAL A 296 -3.02 -34.47 26.99
N GLU A 297 -3.82 -34.82 25.98
CA GLU A 297 -3.61 -36.03 25.18
C GLU A 297 -2.31 -35.96 24.36
N LEU A 298 -1.99 -34.80 23.80
CA LEU A 298 -0.77 -34.60 23.01
C LEU A 298 0.49 -34.66 23.88
N VAL A 299 0.45 -34.09 25.08
CA VAL A 299 1.52 -34.19 26.07
C VAL A 299 1.64 -35.64 26.56
N GLN A 300 0.53 -36.33 26.81
CA GLN A 300 0.56 -37.73 27.25
C GLN A 300 1.11 -38.65 26.15
N GLU A 301 0.71 -38.46 24.90
CA GLU A 301 1.25 -39.17 23.74
C GLU A 301 2.75 -38.93 23.61
N PHE A 302 3.19 -37.67 23.75
CA PHE A 302 4.61 -37.34 23.74
C PHE A 302 5.40 -38.02 24.86
N LEU A 303 4.91 -37.98 26.10
CA LEU A 303 5.53 -38.65 27.24
C LEU A 303 5.59 -40.17 27.04
N ASN A 304 4.55 -40.75 26.45
CA ASN A 304 4.51 -42.17 26.12
C ASN A 304 5.52 -42.54 25.03
N ASP A 305 5.75 -41.67 24.05
CA ASP A 305 6.71 -41.92 22.98
C ASP A 305 8.16 -41.75 23.45
N LEU A 306 8.44 -40.78 24.32
CA LEU A 306 9.73 -40.67 25.00
C LEU A 306 10.03 -41.91 25.86
N ASN A 307 9.03 -42.41 26.59
CA ASN A 307 9.17 -43.65 27.38
C ASN A 307 9.40 -44.90 26.52
N LYS A 308 8.98 -44.90 25.25
CA LYS A 308 9.27 -45.99 24.30
C LYS A 308 10.65 -45.87 23.66
N LEU A 309 11.23 -44.67 23.59
CA LEU A 309 12.53 -44.42 22.98
C LEU A 309 13.70 -44.84 23.86
N ASP A 310 13.46 -45.07 25.16
CA ASP A 310 14.42 -45.61 26.14
C ASP A 310 14.87 -47.08 25.84
N GLY A 311 14.49 -47.62 24.66
CA GLY A 311 14.81 -48.97 24.20
C GLY A 311 15.46 -49.09 22.81
N PHE A 312 15.81 -48.00 22.11
CA PHE A 312 16.47 -48.09 20.79
C PHE A 312 17.81 -47.33 20.77
N GLY A 313 18.89 -48.11 20.86
CA GLY A 313 20.26 -47.63 20.60
C GLY A 313 20.50 -47.29 19.13
N ASP A 314 21.47 -46.40 18.93
CA ASP A 314 22.18 -46.02 17.70
C ASP A 314 21.67 -46.62 16.38
N SER A 315 21.12 -45.77 15.51
CA SER A 315 21.26 -45.98 14.07
C SER A 315 21.57 -44.68 13.34
N THR A 316 22.86 -44.33 13.33
CA THR A 316 23.43 -43.51 12.26
C THR A 316 23.19 -44.19 10.91
N LYS A 317 22.22 -43.71 10.14
CA LYS A 317 22.19 -43.90 8.68
C LYS A 317 22.61 -42.60 8.01
N LYS A 318 23.83 -42.61 7.48
CA LYS A 318 24.29 -41.65 6.47
C LYS A 318 23.58 -41.98 5.16
N ASP A 319 22.59 -41.21 4.78
CA ASP A 319 22.13 -41.18 3.39
C ASP A 319 22.87 -40.06 2.66
N THR A 320 23.62 -40.47 1.64
CA THR A 320 24.36 -39.59 0.74
C THR A 320 23.46 -39.38 -0.48
N GLU A 321 22.67 -38.31 -0.52
CA GLU A 321 21.91 -37.97 -1.73
C GLU A 321 22.74 -37.08 -2.67
N THR A 322 22.89 -37.55 -3.91
CA THR A 322 23.47 -36.83 -5.04
C THR A 322 22.46 -35.79 -5.54
N VAL A 323 22.81 -34.50 -5.44
CA VAL A 323 21.96 -33.38 -5.85
C VAL A 323 21.88 -33.32 -7.38
N LYS A 324 20.69 -33.57 -7.93
CA LYS A 324 20.31 -33.13 -9.28
C LYS A 324 19.52 -31.83 -9.17
N HIS A 325 19.96 -30.82 -9.93
CA HIS A 325 19.32 -29.51 -10.00
C HIS A 325 18.07 -29.57 -10.89
N ASP A 326 16.91 -29.78 -10.28
CA ASP A 326 15.58 -29.50 -10.86
C ASP A 326 14.79 -28.63 -9.87
N SER A 327 13.66 -28.03 -10.29
CA SER A 327 12.90 -27.06 -9.45
C SER A 327 12.50 -27.59 -8.07
N ALA A 328 12.36 -28.92 -7.92
CA ALA A 328 12.15 -29.59 -6.63
C ALA A 328 13.32 -29.41 -5.63
N ALA A 329 14.52 -29.11 -6.11
CA ALA A 329 15.66 -28.77 -5.27
C ALA A 329 15.53 -27.39 -4.63
N PHE A 330 14.78 -26.46 -5.22
CA PHE A 330 14.50 -25.15 -4.62
C PHE A 330 13.50 -25.29 -3.47
N ASP A 331 12.43 -26.06 -3.67
CA ASP A 331 11.46 -26.38 -2.61
C ASP A 331 12.14 -27.11 -1.44
N ARG A 332 12.96 -28.15 -1.72
CA ARG A 332 13.78 -28.82 -0.69
C ARG A 332 14.80 -27.91 -0.03
N SER A 333 15.33 -26.89 -0.73
CA SER A 333 16.30 -25.95 -0.16
C SER A 333 15.64 -24.94 0.77
N ILE A 334 14.42 -24.48 0.46
CA ILE A 334 13.62 -23.67 1.39
C ILE A 334 13.17 -24.51 2.58
N GLU A 335 12.73 -25.75 2.32
CA GLU A 335 12.36 -26.70 3.37
C GLU A 335 13.56 -27.01 4.28
N CYS A 336 14.78 -27.05 3.77
CA CYS A 336 16.03 -27.24 4.53
C CYS A 336 16.53 -25.98 5.25
N LEU A 337 16.26 -24.78 4.72
CA LEU A 337 16.57 -23.51 5.41
C LEU A 337 15.65 -23.26 6.61
N PHE A 338 14.45 -23.85 6.59
CA PHE A 338 13.43 -23.71 7.63
C PHE A 338 12.99 -25.04 8.23
N THR A 339 13.76 -26.11 8.03
CA THR A 339 13.49 -27.37 8.73
C THR A 339 13.59 -27.09 10.21
N VAL A 340 12.54 -27.49 10.92
CA VAL A 340 12.51 -27.66 12.37
C VAL A 340 13.89 -28.19 12.78
N ARG A 341 14.62 -27.45 13.62
CA ARG A 341 15.91 -27.89 14.17
C ARG A 341 15.73 -29.35 14.61
N GLY A 342 16.55 -30.27 14.13
CA GLY A 342 16.42 -31.68 14.49
C GLY A 342 16.84 -31.98 15.94
N ASP A 343 17.55 -31.05 16.57
CA ASP A 343 18.11 -31.18 17.92
C ASP A 343 17.35 -30.26 18.88
N LEU A 344 16.02 -30.42 18.95
CA LEU A 344 15.19 -29.69 19.90
C LEU A 344 15.34 -30.32 21.28
N ASP A 345 15.60 -29.50 22.29
CA ASP A 345 15.57 -29.98 23.67
C ASP A 345 14.14 -30.32 24.11
N PHE A 346 13.98 -30.96 25.27
CA PHE A 346 12.66 -31.35 25.78
C PHE A 346 11.68 -30.17 25.87
N ALA A 347 12.15 -28.98 26.25
CA ALA A 347 11.30 -27.81 26.42
C ALA A 347 10.83 -27.28 25.07
N GLU A 348 11.71 -27.29 24.07
CA GLU A 348 11.40 -26.94 22.69
C GLU A 348 10.43 -27.93 22.04
N GLN A 349 10.62 -29.24 22.24
CA GLN A 349 9.69 -30.27 21.75
C GLN A 349 8.30 -30.13 22.39
N LEU A 350 8.25 -29.82 23.69
CA LEU A 350 7.00 -29.59 24.41
C LEU A 350 6.30 -28.31 23.91
N TRP A 351 7.07 -27.25 23.67
CA TRP A 351 6.57 -25.99 23.13
C TRP A 351 5.89 -26.19 21.77
N CYS A 352 6.52 -26.89 20.83
CA CYS A 352 5.94 -27.16 19.52
C CYS A 352 4.61 -27.95 19.63
N LYS A 353 4.49 -28.88 20.58
CA LYS A 353 3.23 -29.62 20.81
C LYS A 353 2.15 -28.76 21.48
N MET A 354 2.54 -27.86 22.39
CA MET A 354 1.60 -26.99 23.10
C MET A 354 1.12 -25.82 22.23
N SER A 355 1.98 -25.23 21.40
CA SER A 355 1.59 -24.15 20.47
C SER A 355 0.57 -24.61 19.40
N SER A 356 0.49 -25.92 19.19
CA SER A 356 -0.42 -26.59 18.25
C SER A 356 -1.80 -26.89 18.84
N SER A 357 -1.95 -26.84 20.17
CA SER A 357 -3.12 -27.35 20.90
C SER A 357 -3.63 -26.42 22.02
N ARG A 358 -4.83 -26.72 22.56
CA ARG A 358 -5.52 -25.90 23.57
C ARG A 358 -4.83 -25.98 24.94
N CYS A 359 -4.40 -24.85 25.51
CA CYS A 359 -4.36 -24.70 26.97
C CYS A 359 -5.77 -24.39 27.50
N SER A 360 -6.63 -25.40 27.60
CA SER A 360 -7.89 -25.27 28.35
C SER A 360 -7.59 -25.44 29.83
N SER A 361 -7.81 -24.38 30.61
CA SER A 361 -7.90 -24.41 32.07
C SER A 361 -9.14 -25.16 32.54
#